data_AF-A0A7S2D990-F1
#
_entry.id   AF-A0A7S2D990-F1
#
_cell.length_a   1.000
_cell.length_b   1.000
_cell.length_c   1.000
_cell.angle_alpha   90.00
_cell.angle_beta   90.00
_cell.angle_gamma   90.00
#
_symmetry.space_group_name_H-M   'P 1'
#
loop_
_entity.id
_entity.type
_entity.pdbx_description
1 polymer ?
#
loop_
_entity_poly.entity_id
_entity_poly.type
_entity_poly.pdbx_seq_one_letter_code
_entity_poly.pdbx_strand_id
1 'polypeptide(L)'
;GYQRDDALLWAGAASNPANKEDPIDKAVLESCNEHFGKERAQALLNDFRKVKFVGFNPIVKRTVAYCTHPQHGEIKIAKGLVDKILSTGDDGGDCWECVGAAGLREELREADQRFSQQGYKTVGVSVAEGHDGPMNFAAIVPIIDPPREDTRLTIHRIREGGVAVKMITGDHLNIAVETSRLIGLGTTVLPASDLWPASAQRDETILMADGFAQVLPKDKREVVLVLQNHGLVVGMT
;
A
#
# COMPACT_ATOMS: atom_id res chain seq x y z
N GLY A 1 11.26 2.91 21.63
CA GLY A 1 10.32 3.55 20.70
C GLY A 1 11.10 4.59 19.95
N TYR A 2 11.22 4.41 18.64
CA TYR A 2 11.99 5.33 17.78
C TYR A 2 11.21 6.63 17.54
N GLN A 3 11.89 7.72 17.21
CA GLN A 3 11.22 8.98 16.92
C GLN A 3 10.54 8.91 15.54
N ARG A 4 9.45 9.68 15.38
CA ARG A 4 8.70 9.77 14.12
C ARG A 4 9.62 10.17 12.94
N ASP A 5 10.54 11.09 13.19
CA ASP A 5 11.48 11.60 12.20
C ASP A 5 12.43 10.51 11.70
N ASP A 6 12.93 9.67 12.61
CA ASP A 6 13.82 8.54 12.28
C ASP A 6 13.09 7.53 11.39
N ALA A 7 11.86 7.18 11.74
CA ALA A 7 11.05 6.23 10.97
C ALA A 7 10.80 6.70 9.53
N LEU A 8 10.52 8.00 9.34
CA LEU A 8 10.32 8.59 8.02
C LEU A 8 11.63 8.59 7.20
N LEU A 9 12.75 8.97 7.83
CA LEU A 9 14.07 8.92 7.19
C LEU A 9 14.49 7.49 6.82
N TRP A 10 14.23 6.50 7.68
CA TRP A 10 14.50 5.10 7.40
C TRP A 10 13.63 4.55 6.27
N ALA A 11 12.34 4.88 6.24
CA ALA A 11 11.48 4.56 5.10
C ALA A 11 12.03 5.17 3.79
N GLY A 12 12.49 6.43 3.85
CA GLY A 12 13.13 7.12 2.73
C GLY A 12 14.44 6.46 2.31
N ALA A 13 15.30 6.11 3.26
CA ALA A 13 16.57 5.42 3.04
C ALA A 13 16.35 4.03 2.42
N ALA A 14 15.28 3.31 2.78
CA ALA A 14 14.90 2.03 2.17
C ALA A 14 14.18 2.14 0.81
N SER A 15 14.11 3.34 0.22
CA SER A 15 13.55 3.55 -1.12
C SER A 15 14.54 3.18 -2.23
N ASN A 16 14.01 2.64 -3.33
CA ASN A 16 14.77 2.13 -4.45
C ASN A 16 15.52 3.26 -5.19
N PRO A 17 16.85 3.20 -5.28
CA PRO A 17 17.62 4.23 -5.98
C PRO A 17 17.43 4.20 -7.50
N ALA A 18 17.09 3.04 -8.07
CA ALA A 18 17.00 2.81 -9.51
C ALA A 18 15.59 2.97 -10.08
N ASN A 19 14.55 2.83 -9.25
CA ASN A 19 13.15 2.99 -9.66
C ASN A 19 12.51 4.15 -8.91
N LYS A 20 12.69 5.37 -9.42
CA LYS A 20 12.11 6.59 -8.83
C LYS A 20 10.62 6.76 -9.13
N GLU A 21 10.03 5.87 -9.93
CA GLU A 21 8.63 5.92 -10.32
C GLU A 21 7.74 5.01 -9.47
N ASP A 22 8.31 4.25 -8.54
CA ASP A 22 7.51 3.49 -7.58
C ASP A 22 6.65 4.46 -6.72
N PRO A 23 5.31 4.32 -6.71
CA PRO A 23 4.43 5.25 -6.02
C PRO A 23 4.66 5.31 -4.51
N ILE A 24 5.03 4.19 -3.87
CA ILE A 24 5.28 4.12 -2.43
C ILE A 24 6.56 4.88 -2.11
N ASP A 25 7.64 4.60 -2.83
CA ASP A 25 8.92 5.29 -2.66
C ASP A 25 8.78 6.79 -2.91
N LYS A 26 8.05 7.19 -3.94
CA LYS A 26 7.78 8.59 -4.25
C LYS A 26 7.02 9.27 -3.10
N ALA A 27 5.92 8.68 -2.62
CA ALA A 27 5.13 9.25 -1.53
C ALA A 27 5.96 9.43 -0.24
N VAL A 28 6.80 8.46 0.10
CA VAL A 28 7.69 8.54 1.27
C VAL A 28 8.72 9.66 1.10
N LEU A 29 9.37 9.75 -0.06
CA LEU A 29 10.38 10.77 -0.33
C LEU A 29 9.79 12.18 -0.40
N GLU A 30 8.59 12.34 -0.96
CA GLU A 30 7.84 13.60 -0.96
C GLU A 30 7.46 13.98 0.47
N SER A 31 6.99 13.04 1.29
CA SER A 31 6.72 13.27 2.71
C SER A 31 7.97 13.71 3.48
N CYS A 32 9.14 13.13 3.20
CA CYS A 32 10.42 13.62 3.75
C CYS A 32 10.68 15.08 3.37
N ASN A 33 10.48 15.44 2.10
CA ASN A 33 10.72 16.79 1.60
C ASN A 33 9.76 17.81 2.22
N GLU A 34 8.50 17.45 2.42
CA GLU A 34 7.49 18.31 3.06
C GLU A 34 7.78 18.49 4.55
N HIS A 35 8.15 17.42 5.25
CA HIS A 35 8.36 17.45 6.70
C HIS A 35 9.67 18.13 7.10
N PHE A 36 10.78 17.85 6.41
CA PHE A 36 12.09 18.40 6.76
C PHE A 36 12.50 19.63 5.93
N GLY A 37 11.80 19.90 4.82
CA GLY A 37 12.26 20.79 3.76
C GLY A 37 13.21 20.07 2.79
N LYS A 38 13.01 20.29 1.49
CA LYS A 38 13.69 19.53 0.41
C LYS A 38 15.22 19.45 0.54
N GLU A 39 15.90 20.55 0.80
CA GLU A 39 17.37 20.57 0.90
C GLU A 39 17.87 19.77 2.11
N ARG A 40 17.20 19.94 3.26
CA ARG A 40 17.53 19.23 4.50
C ARG A 40 17.20 17.74 4.40
N ALA A 41 16.05 17.39 3.83
CA ALA A 41 15.67 16.00 3.57
C ALA A 41 16.72 15.29 2.70
N GLN A 42 17.19 15.95 1.63
CA GLN A 42 18.23 15.40 0.78
C GLN A 42 19.55 15.21 1.54
N ALA A 43 19.95 16.18 2.37
CA ALA A 43 21.16 16.06 3.18
C ALA A 43 21.07 14.89 4.18
N LEU A 44 19.96 14.77 4.91
CA LEU A 44 19.71 13.68 5.85
C LEU A 44 19.67 12.30 5.17
N LEU A 45 19.03 12.21 4.00
CA LEU A 45 18.99 10.95 3.24
C LEU A 45 20.37 10.59 2.65
N ASN A 46 21.21 11.58 2.33
CA ASN A 46 22.58 11.34 1.84
C ASN A 46 23.51 10.80 2.93
N ASP A 47 23.20 11.02 4.20
CA ASP A 47 23.93 10.40 5.31
C ASP A 47 23.76 8.88 5.33
N PHE A 48 22.66 8.35 4.78
CA PHE A 48 22.47 6.91 4.55
C PHE A 48 23.17 6.46 3.27
N ARG A 49 24.48 6.21 3.36
CA ARG A 49 25.29 5.72 2.25
C ARG A 49 25.02 4.24 2.01
N LYS A 50 24.23 3.93 0.99
CA LYS A 50 23.86 2.56 0.59
C LYS A 50 25.08 1.77 0.10
N VAL A 51 25.31 0.61 0.71
CA VAL A 51 26.32 -0.39 0.35
C VAL A 51 25.70 -1.52 -0.48
N LYS A 52 24.49 -1.97 -0.09
CA LYS A 52 23.71 -3.00 -0.78
C LYS A 52 22.24 -2.63 -0.73
N PHE A 53 21.51 -2.93 -1.80
CA PHE A 53 20.07 -2.76 -1.86
C PHE A 53 19.42 -4.00 -2.45
N VAL A 54 18.43 -4.54 -1.75
CA VAL A 54 17.56 -5.63 -2.23
C VAL A 54 16.22 -5.01 -2.57
N GLY A 55 15.88 -4.99 -3.86
CA GLY A 55 14.65 -4.41 -4.36
C GLY A 55 13.41 -5.26 -4.05
N PHE A 56 12.24 -4.65 -4.26
CA PHE A 56 10.97 -5.31 -4.08
C PHE A 56 10.79 -6.47 -5.07
N ASN A 57 10.27 -7.60 -4.58
CA ASN A 57 9.80 -8.71 -5.40
C ASN A 57 8.44 -9.20 -4.84
N PRO A 58 7.46 -9.57 -5.69
CA PRO A 58 6.16 -10.08 -5.28
C PRO A 58 6.16 -11.25 -4.27
N ILE A 59 7.24 -12.02 -4.19
CA ILE A 59 7.41 -13.14 -3.23
C ILE A 59 7.71 -12.61 -1.83
N VAL A 60 8.76 -11.79 -1.69
CA VAL A 60 9.30 -11.31 -0.40
C VAL A 60 8.58 -10.05 0.12
N LYS A 61 7.95 -9.28 -0.77
CA LYS A 61 7.11 -8.10 -0.51
C LYS A 61 7.74 -7.03 0.40
N ARG A 62 9.05 -6.83 0.26
CA ARG A 62 9.84 -5.84 1.01
C ARG A 62 11.04 -5.34 0.20
N THR A 63 11.54 -4.16 0.53
CA THR A 63 12.88 -3.68 0.18
C THR A 63 13.80 -3.78 1.39
N VAL A 64 15.09 -3.95 1.16
CA VAL A 64 16.11 -3.94 2.21
C VAL A 64 17.30 -3.09 1.76
N ALA A 65 17.62 -2.06 2.53
CA ALA A 65 18.80 -1.22 2.35
C ALA A 65 19.83 -1.52 3.43
N TYR A 66 21.06 -1.75 3.01
CA TYR A 66 22.22 -1.82 3.87
C TYR A 66 23.00 -0.53 3.69
N CYS A 67 23.13 0.25 4.75
CA CYS A 67 23.74 1.56 4.70
C CYS A 67 24.90 1.65 5.70
N THR A 68 25.76 2.65 5.49
CA THR A 68 26.57 3.26 6.55
C THR A 68 26.00 4.64 6.85
N HIS A 69 26.02 5.04 8.11
CA HIS A 69 25.48 6.31 8.59
C HIS A 69 26.43 6.93 9.63
N PRO A 70 26.69 8.25 9.62
CA PRO A 70 27.65 8.89 10.52
C PRO A 70 27.37 8.67 12.01
N GLN A 71 26.10 8.56 12.41
CA GLN A 71 25.70 8.38 13.81
C GLN A 71 25.38 6.93 14.17
N HIS A 72 24.95 6.10 13.21
CA HIS A 72 24.52 4.73 13.49
C HIS A 72 25.55 3.67 13.09
N GLY A 73 26.66 4.07 12.44
CA GLY A 73 27.60 3.13 11.86
C GLY A 73 26.95 2.34 10.72
N GLU A 74 27.13 1.03 10.71
CA GLU A 74 26.40 0.15 9.82
C GLU A 74 24.93 0.06 10.25
N ILE A 75 24.01 0.13 9.29
CA ILE A 75 22.57 0.04 9.57
C ILE A 75 21.87 -0.73 8.45
N LYS A 76 21.02 -1.68 8.83
CA LYS A 76 20.13 -2.40 7.92
C LYS A 76 18.71 -1.92 8.12
N ILE A 77 18.04 -1.57 7.03
CA ILE A 77 16.69 -1.00 7.05
C ILE A 77 15.82 -1.77 6.07
N ALA A 78 14.68 -2.27 6.53
CA ALA A 78 13.68 -2.93 5.71
C ALA A 78 12.38 -2.14 5.69
N LYS A 79 11.74 -2.04 4.52
CA LYS A 79 10.40 -1.49 4.37
C LYS A 79 9.53 -2.46 3.57
N GLY A 80 8.27 -2.64 3.97
CA GLY A 80 7.37 -3.55 3.25
C GLY A 80 6.05 -3.77 3.97
N LEU A 81 5.36 -4.86 3.66
CA LEU A 81 4.15 -5.22 4.41
C LEU A 81 4.48 -5.45 5.88
N VAL A 82 3.64 -4.92 6.78
CA VAL A 82 3.83 -4.93 8.24
C VAL A 82 4.18 -6.32 8.76
N ASP A 83 3.33 -7.31 8.47
CA ASP A 83 3.56 -8.71 8.88
C ASP A 83 4.85 -9.31 8.29
N LYS A 84 5.20 -8.95 7.06
CA LYS A 84 6.36 -9.51 6.34
C LYS A 84 7.70 -9.02 6.84
N ILE A 85 7.77 -7.80 7.36
CA ILE A 85 9.00 -7.27 7.92
C ILE A 85 9.07 -7.45 9.45
N LEU A 86 7.96 -7.79 10.09
CA LEU A 86 7.93 -8.20 11.49
C LEU A 86 8.58 -9.57 11.66
N SER A 87 8.24 -10.51 10.77
CA SER A 87 8.84 -11.85 10.68
C SER A 87 8.82 -12.33 9.23
N THR A 88 9.99 -12.54 8.63
CA THR A 88 10.08 -12.85 7.19
C THR A 88 9.79 -14.32 6.89
N GLY A 89 10.11 -15.21 7.84
CA GLY A 89 10.23 -16.65 7.57
C GLY A 89 11.32 -16.94 6.55
N ASP A 90 11.20 -18.10 5.89
CA ASP A 90 12.06 -18.52 4.77
C ASP A 90 11.32 -18.33 3.45
N ASP A 91 11.42 -17.12 2.88
CA ASP A 91 10.80 -16.76 1.60
C ASP A 91 11.81 -16.54 0.46
N GLY A 92 13.03 -17.07 0.63
CA GLY A 92 14.13 -16.95 -0.33
C GLY A 92 14.83 -15.59 -0.35
N GLY A 93 14.45 -14.67 0.55
CA GLY A 93 15.16 -13.42 0.82
C GLY A 93 15.98 -13.47 2.10
N ASP A 94 16.42 -12.30 2.55
CA ASP A 94 17.02 -12.13 3.88
C ASP A 94 16.05 -12.58 4.98
N CYS A 95 16.50 -13.46 5.88
CA CYS A 95 15.66 -14.01 6.94
C CYS A 95 15.88 -13.30 8.28
N TRP A 96 14.81 -12.86 8.93
CA TRP A 96 14.83 -12.38 10.32
C TRP A 96 13.47 -12.51 11.01
N GLU A 97 13.50 -12.44 12.33
CA GLU A 97 12.35 -12.15 13.18
C GLU A 97 12.71 -10.94 14.04
N CYS A 98 11.83 -9.94 14.08
CA CYS A 98 12.09 -8.76 14.89
C CYS A 98 12.10 -9.12 16.38
N VAL A 99 12.95 -8.44 17.16
CA VAL A 99 12.99 -8.59 18.62
C VAL A 99 11.60 -8.31 19.19
N GLY A 100 11.06 -9.27 19.94
CA GLY A 100 9.72 -9.15 20.55
C GLY A 100 8.55 -9.28 19.56
N ALA A 101 8.76 -9.79 18.34
CA ALA A 101 7.74 -9.89 17.30
C ALA A 101 6.41 -10.52 17.78
N ALA A 102 6.48 -11.58 18.60
CA ALA A 102 5.29 -12.25 19.12
C ALA A 102 4.41 -11.32 19.97
N GLY A 103 5.00 -10.42 20.76
CA GLY A 103 4.27 -9.46 21.60
C GLY A 103 3.71 -8.27 20.83
N LEU A 104 4.34 -7.91 19.71
CA LEU A 104 3.93 -6.76 18.87
C LEU A 104 2.87 -7.12 17.83
N ARG A 105 2.71 -8.39 17.48
CA ARG A 105 1.92 -8.82 16.32
C ARG A 105 0.47 -8.34 16.35
N GLU A 106 -0.21 -8.51 17.48
CA GLU A 106 -1.63 -8.11 17.57
C GLU A 106 -1.80 -6.59 17.58
N GLU A 107 -0.94 -5.85 18.30
CA GLU A 107 -0.95 -4.38 18.30
C GLU A 107 -0.73 -3.80 16.89
N LEU A 108 0.24 -4.35 16.14
CA LEU A 108 0.55 -3.92 14.79
C LEU A 108 -0.58 -4.23 13.81
N ARG A 109 -1.25 -5.38 13.97
CA ARG A 109 -2.43 -5.74 13.17
C ARG A 109 -3.61 -4.80 13.43
N GLU A 110 -3.87 -4.48 14.69
CA GLU A 110 -4.91 -3.51 15.05
C GLU A 110 -4.60 -2.11 14.49
N ALA A 111 -3.33 -1.69 14.55
CA ALA A 111 -2.89 -0.43 13.97
C ALA A 111 -3.02 -0.40 12.44
N ASP A 112 -2.62 -1.48 11.77
CA ASP A 112 -2.76 -1.66 10.33
C ASP A 112 -4.23 -1.60 9.88
N GLN A 113 -5.11 -2.32 10.60
CA GLN A 113 -6.53 -2.33 10.33
C GLN A 113 -7.16 -0.94 10.51
N ARG A 114 -6.76 -0.20 11.55
CA ARG A 114 -7.24 1.16 11.82
C ARG A 114 -6.89 2.12 10.68
N PHE A 115 -5.65 2.07 10.17
CA PHE A 115 -5.24 2.88 9.03
C PHE A 115 -5.97 2.47 7.75
N SER A 116 -6.12 1.17 7.51
CA SER A 116 -6.84 0.63 6.37
C SER A 116 -8.31 1.06 6.35
N GLN A 117 -8.97 1.14 7.51
CA GLN A 117 -10.35 1.66 7.64
C GLN A 117 -10.47 3.15 7.30
N GLN A 118 -9.37 3.90 7.41
CA GLN A 118 -9.31 5.32 7.04
C GLN A 118 -8.83 5.53 5.60
N GLY A 119 -8.68 4.45 4.80
CA GLY A 119 -8.26 4.51 3.41
C GLY A 119 -6.75 4.62 3.19
N TYR A 120 -5.94 4.45 4.25
CA TYR A 120 -4.49 4.40 4.12
C TYR A 120 -4.04 2.98 3.80
N LYS A 121 -3.12 2.86 2.85
CA LYS A 121 -2.22 1.71 2.74
C LYS A 121 -1.15 1.84 3.82
N THR A 122 -0.60 0.75 4.30
CA THR A 122 0.43 0.78 5.34
C THR A 122 1.72 0.16 4.83
N VAL A 123 2.83 0.74 5.28
CA VAL A 123 4.16 0.21 5.05
C VAL A 123 4.85 0.16 6.40
N GLY A 124 5.26 -1.04 6.81
CA GLY A 124 6.10 -1.19 7.98
C GLY A 124 7.53 -0.71 7.68
N VAL A 125 8.25 -0.35 8.74
CA VAL A 125 9.70 -0.14 8.74
C VAL A 125 10.32 -0.96 9.87
N SER A 126 11.37 -1.70 9.57
CA SER A 126 12.20 -2.43 10.57
C SER A 126 13.67 -2.06 10.38
N VAL A 127 14.43 -2.02 11.47
CA VAL A 127 15.82 -1.54 11.49
C VAL A 127 16.70 -2.41 12.38
N ALA A 128 17.96 -2.59 11.99
CA ALA A 128 19.03 -3.15 12.83
C ALA A 128 20.26 -2.24 12.79
N GLU A 129 20.87 -2.05 13.96
CA GLU A 129 22.23 -1.54 14.08
C GLU A 129 23.21 -2.67 13.73
N GLY A 130 24.06 -2.45 12.74
CA GLY A 130 24.86 -3.49 12.09
C GLY A 130 24.12 -4.20 10.95
N HIS A 131 24.84 -4.63 9.92
CA HIS A 131 24.23 -5.35 8.78
C HIS A 131 23.67 -6.73 9.16
N ASP A 132 24.22 -7.35 10.20
CA ASP A 132 23.81 -8.65 10.75
C ASP A 132 23.20 -8.53 12.16
N GLY A 133 22.84 -7.30 12.57
CA GLY A 133 22.27 -7.03 13.88
C GLY A 133 20.82 -7.53 14.05
N PRO A 134 20.31 -7.57 15.29
CA PRO A 134 18.93 -7.93 15.55
C PRO A 134 17.98 -6.86 14.98
N MET A 135 17.03 -7.30 14.16
CA MET A 135 16.02 -6.40 13.58
C MET A 135 14.99 -6.00 14.64
N ASN A 136 14.61 -4.74 14.65
CA ASN A 136 13.57 -4.17 15.52
C ASN A 136 12.50 -3.53 14.64
N PHE A 137 11.23 -3.75 14.97
CA PHE A 137 10.14 -3.07 14.28
C PHE A 137 10.12 -1.60 14.71
N ALA A 138 10.21 -0.69 13.75
CA ALA A 138 10.37 0.73 14.03
C ALA A 138 9.03 1.48 14.02
N ALA A 139 8.26 1.33 12.94
CA ALA A 139 7.03 2.08 12.74
C ALA A 139 6.13 1.48 11.65
N ILE A 140 4.86 1.89 11.66
CA ILE A 140 3.97 1.82 10.51
C ILE A 140 3.89 3.23 9.90
N VAL A 141 4.18 3.32 8.61
CA VAL A 141 4.01 4.52 7.79
C VAL A 141 2.71 4.38 6.99
N PRO A 142 1.64 5.10 7.37
CA PRO A 142 0.42 5.15 6.57
C PRO A 142 0.67 5.99 5.32
N ILE A 143 0.28 5.46 4.17
CA ILE A 143 0.40 6.08 2.85
C ILE A 143 -1.00 6.12 2.25
N ILE A 144 -1.45 7.33 1.93
CA ILE A 144 -2.68 7.50 1.16
C ILE A 144 -2.30 7.53 -0.32
N ASP A 145 -3.05 6.82 -1.15
CA ASP A 145 -3.06 7.00 -2.60
C ASP A 145 -4.26 7.92 -2.88
N PRO A 146 -4.09 9.26 -2.78
CA PRO A 146 -5.23 10.15 -2.86
C PRO A 146 -5.80 10.05 -4.28
N PRO A 147 -7.14 9.90 -4.42
CA PRO A 147 -7.73 10.00 -5.74
C PRO A 147 -7.36 11.35 -6.36
N ARG A 148 -7.13 11.38 -7.68
CA ARG A 148 -6.78 12.63 -8.37
C ARG A 148 -7.82 13.69 -8.06
N GLU A 149 -7.39 14.94 -7.88
CA GLU A 149 -8.27 16.05 -7.45
C GLU A 149 -9.50 16.22 -8.35
N ASP A 150 -9.36 15.88 -9.64
CA ASP A 150 -10.42 15.94 -10.65
C ASP A 150 -11.33 14.69 -10.66
N THR A 151 -10.96 13.59 -10.00
CA THR A 151 -11.67 12.30 -10.08
C THR A 151 -13.14 12.44 -9.74
N ARG A 152 -13.45 13.11 -8.62
CA ARG A 152 -14.83 13.32 -8.17
C ARG A 152 -15.63 14.15 -9.18
N LEU A 153 -15.04 15.20 -9.73
CA LEU A 153 -15.68 16.04 -10.75
C LEU A 153 -15.90 15.25 -12.06
N THR A 154 -14.92 14.43 -12.45
CA THR A 154 -14.99 13.57 -13.63
C THR A 154 -16.08 12.52 -13.49
N ILE A 155 -16.16 11.81 -12.36
CA ILE A 155 -17.23 10.84 -12.08
C ILE A 155 -18.60 11.53 -12.13
N HIS A 156 -18.71 12.71 -11.54
CA HIS A 156 -19.96 13.48 -11.57
C HIS A 156 -20.39 13.82 -13.01
N ARG A 157 -19.49 14.37 -13.83
CA ARG A 157 -19.77 14.69 -15.24
C ARG A 157 -20.15 13.47 -16.07
N ILE A 158 -19.48 12.34 -15.85
CA ILE A 158 -19.80 11.08 -16.56
C ILE A 158 -21.22 10.62 -16.18
N ARG A 159 -21.59 10.71 -14.90
CA ARG A 159 -22.94 10.39 -14.42
C ARG A 159 -24.01 11.34 -14.96
N GLU A 160 -23.72 12.65 -15.05
CA GLU A 160 -24.61 13.62 -15.71
C GLU A 160 -24.86 13.28 -17.19
N GLY A 161 -23.87 12.67 -17.85
CA GLY A 161 -24.00 12.14 -19.21
C GLY A 161 -24.79 10.83 -19.33
N GLY A 162 -25.35 10.31 -18.24
CA GLY A 162 -26.12 9.06 -18.23
C GLY A 162 -25.27 7.79 -18.23
N VAL A 163 -23.96 7.90 -17.98
CA VAL A 163 -23.05 6.75 -17.92
C VAL A 163 -22.79 6.37 -16.47
N ALA A 164 -23.11 5.14 -16.11
CA ALA A 164 -22.78 4.59 -14.81
C ALA A 164 -21.26 4.33 -14.70
N VAL A 165 -20.67 4.71 -13.57
CA VAL A 165 -19.26 4.43 -13.24
C VAL A 165 -19.24 3.41 -12.12
N LYS A 166 -18.35 2.41 -12.22
CA LYS A 166 -18.12 1.38 -11.20
C LYS A 166 -16.62 1.21 -10.95
N MET A 167 -16.20 1.17 -9.69
CA MET A 167 -14.79 0.96 -9.32
C MET A 167 -14.42 -0.53 -9.42
N ILE A 168 -13.21 -0.85 -9.89
CA ILE A 168 -12.63 -2.20 -9.81
C ILE A 168 -11.22 -2.06 -9.24
N THR A 169 -10.96 -2.61 -8.05
CA THR A 169 -9.66 -2.53 -7.39
C THR A 169 -9.19 -3.88 -6.82
N GLY A 170 -7.88 -4.06 -6.73
CA GLY A 170 -7.23 -5.15 -6.01
C GLY A 170 -7.08 -4.88 -4.51
N ASP A 171 -7.40 -3.67 -4.05
CA ASP A 171 -7.32 -3.29 -2.64
C ASP A 171 -8.34 -4.04 -1.78
N HIS A 172 -8.12 -4.06 -0.46
CA HIS A 172 -9.07 -4.63 0.50
C HIS A 172 -10.40 -3.88 0.51
N LEU A 173 -11.48 -4.59 0.87
CA LEU A 173 -12.85 -4.07 0.83
C LEU A 173 -13.03 -2.74 1.58
N ASN A 174 -12.45 -2.63 2.78
CA ASN A 174 -12.49 -1.40 3.58
C ASN A 174 -11.83 -0.21 2.86
N ILE A 175 -10.66 -0.42 2.25
CA ILE A 175 -9.95 0.63 1.48
C ILE A 175 -10.79 1.04 0.26
N ALA A 176 -11.38 0.06 -0.43
CA ALA A 176 -12.20 0.32 -1.61
C ALA A 176 -13.48 1.12 -1.26
N VAL A 177 -14.18 0.76 -0.18
CA VAL A 177 -15.35 1.50 0.32
C VAL A 177 -14.98 2.95 0.63
N GLU A 178 -13.88 3.16 1.34
CA GLU A 178 -13.44 4.50 1.73
C GLU A 178 -13.00 5.33 0.52
N THR A 179 -12.24 4.74 -0.41
CA THR A 179 -11.86 5.39 -1.67
C THR A 179 -13.10 5.79 -2.47
N SER A 180 -14.08 4.89 -2.56
CA SER A 180 -15.34 5.10 -3.27
C SER A 180 -16.18 6.23 -2.64
N ARG A 181 -16.14 6.36 -1.31
CA ARG A 181 -16.72 7.49 -0.55
C ARG A 181 -16.00 8.80 -0.88
N LEU A 182 -14.67 8.82 -0.85
CA LEU A 182 -13.85 10.01 -1.09
C LEU A 182 -14.06 10.60 -2.49
N ILE A 183 -14.24 9.74 -3.50
CA ILE A 183 -14.47 10.17 -4.89
C ILE A 183 -15.94 10.43 -5.24
N GLY A 184 -16.86 10.25 -4.29
CA GLY A 184 -18.30 10.47 -4.51
C GLY A 184 -18.96 9.44 -5.44
N LEU A 185 -18.42 8.22 -5.49
CA LEU A 185 -18.97 7.14 -6.31
C LEU A 185 -20.15 6.45 -5.59
N GLY A 186 -20.04 6.23 -4.29
CA GLY A 186 -21.02 5.48 -3.50
C GLY A 186 -20.34 4.37 -2.71
N THR A 187 -20.99 3.80 -1.71
CA THR A 187 -20.32 2.87 -0.76
C THR A 187 -20.77 1.42 -0.94
N THR A 188 -21.53 1.10 -1.99
CA THR A 188 -21.98 -0.27 -2.29
C THR A 188 -20.87 -1.03 -3.00
N VAL A 189 -19.84 -1.45 -2.27
CA VAL A 189 -18.69 -2.17 -2.82
C VAL A 189 -18.76 -3.65 -2.45
N LEU A 190 -18.58 -4.53 -3.44
CA LEU A 190 -18.61 -5.99 -3.25
C LEU A 190 -17.19 -6.58 -3.22
N PRO A 191 -16.86 -7.48 -2.29
CA PRO A 191 -15.63 -8.25 -2.37
C PRO A 191 -15.69 -9.27 -3.52
N ALA A 192 -14.52 -9.69 -4.03
CA ALA A 192 -14.45 -10.68 -5.11
C ALA A 192 -15.10 -12.03 -4.77
N SER A 193 -15.24 -12.38 -3.48
CA SER A 193 -15.98 -13.56 -3.04
C SER A 193 -17.43 -13.55 -3.46
N ASP A 194 -18.04 -12.37 -3.59
CA ASP A 194 -19.48 -12.21 -3.86
C ASP A 194 -19.79 -12.27 -5.35
N LEU A 195 -18.75 -12.35 -6.20
CA LEU A 195 -18.88 -12.51 -7.64
C LEU A 195 -19.15 -13.98 -8.03
N TRP A 196 -19.06 -14.90 -7.08
CA TRP A 196 -19.15 -16.34 -7.29
C TRP A 196 -19.97 -17.03 -6.18
N PRO A 197 -20.67 -18.15 -6.46
CA PRO A 197 -20.93 -18.73 -7.78
C PRO A 197 -21.96 -17.91 -8.57
N ALA A 198 -22.10 -18.24 -9.86
CA ALA A 198 -23.07 -17.58 -10.72
C ALA A 198 -24.53 -17.82 -10.28
N SER A 199 -25.31 -16.75 -10.17
CA SER A 199 -26.76 -16.79 -9.91
C SER A 199 -27.43 -15.50 -10.36
N ALA A 200 -28.75 -15.53 -10.59
CA ALA A 200 -29.52 -14.33 -10.94
C ALA A 200 -29.42 -13.24 -9.85
N GLN A 201 -29.47 -13.64 -8.58
CA GLN A 201 -29.34 -12.69 -7.47
C GLN A 201 -27.97 -12.01 -7.42
N ARG A 202 -26.91 -12.77 -7.75
CA ARG A 202 -25.53 -12.27 -7.87
C ARG A 202 -25.40 -11.29 -9.04
N ASP A 203 -26.09 -11.54 -10.14
CA ASP A 203 -26.05 -10.63 -11.29
C ASP A 203 -26.74 -9.29 -10.97
N GLU A 204 -27.86 -9.33 -10.25
CA GLU A 204 -28.55 -8.13 -9.75
C GLU A 204 -27.68 -7.30 -8.80
N THR A 205 -26.93 -7.95 -7.90
CA THR A 205 -26.03 -7.23 -6.99
C THR A 205 -24.87 -6.58 -7.74
N ILE A 206 -24.31 -7.24 -8.77
CA ILE A 206 -23.30 -6.65 -9.67
C ILE A 206 -23.85 -5.41 -10.38
N LEU A 207 -25.10 -5.47 -10.85
CA LEU A 207 -25.75 -4.33 -11.52
C LEU A 207 -25.92 -3.13 -10.58
N MET A 208 -26.20 -3.36 -9.30
CA MET A 208 -26.43 -2.30 -8.31
C MET A 208 -25.14 -1.79 -7.64
N ALA A 209 -24.04 -2.54 -7.68
CA ALA A 209 -22.80 -2.20 -6.99
C ALA A 209 -22.13 -0.93 -7.55
N ASP A 210 -21.57 -0.11 -6.66
CA ASP A 210 -20.71 1.03 -6.99
C ASP A 210 -19.27 0.60 -7.27
N GLY A 211 -18.85 -0.56 -6.77
CA GLY A 211 -17.52 -1.08 -7.05
C GLY A 211 -17.25 -2.50 -6.56
N PHE A 212 -16.04 -2.98 -6.87
CA PHE A 212 -15.58 -4.32 -6.59
C PHE A 212 -14.16 -4.30 -6.03
N ALA A 213 -13.93 -5.00 -4.92
CA ALA A 213 -12.67 -5.03 -4.18
C ALA A 213 -12.02 -6.42 -4.21
N GLN A 214 -10.71 -6.47 -3.94
CA GLN A 214 -9.90 -7.69 -3.95
C GLN A 214 -9.98 -8.48 -5.27
N VAL A 215 -10.23 -7.76 -6.36
CA VAL A 215 -10.51 -8.34 -7.67
C VAL A 215 -9.23 -8.84 -8.34
N LEU A 216 -9.23 -10.09 -8.78
CA LEU A 216 -8.21 -10.68 -9.63
C LEU A 216 -8.57 -10.51 -11.11
N PRO A 217 -7.63 -10.74 -12.06
CA PRO A 217 -7.92 -10.60 -13.49
C PRO A 217 -9.14 -11.39 -13.98
N LYS A 218 -9.41 -12.57 -13.39
CA LYS A 218 -10.57 -13.39 -13.72
C LYS A 218 -11.90 -12.71 -13.30
N ASP A 219 -11.93 -12.03 -12.16
CA ASP A 219 -13.17 -11.46 -11.64
C ASP A 219 -13.51 -10.14 -12.36
N LYS A 220 -12.50 -9.40 -12.83
CA LYS A 220 -12.71 -8.24 -13.74
C LYS A 220 -13.53 -8.62 -14.96
N ARG A 221 -13.15 -9.74 -15.59
CA ARG A 221 -13.82 -10.25 -16.78
C ARG A 221 -15.25 -10.68 -16.46
N GLU A 222 -15.46 -11.34 -15.33
CA GLU A 222 -16.80 -11.79 -14.91
C GLU A 222 -17.76 -10.60 -14.73
N VAL A 223 -17.33 -9.55 -14.03
CA VAL A 223 -18.12 -8.32 -13.86
C VAL A 223 -18.54 -7.74 -15.21
N VAL A 224 -17.60 -7.63 -16.16
CA VAL A 224 -17.90 -7.10 -17.51
C VAL A 224 -18.90 -7.98 -18.24
N LEU A 225 -18.72 -9.31 -18.20
CA LEU A 225 -19.62 -10.25 -18.87
C LEU A 225 -21.03 -10.17 -18.31
N VAL A 226 -21.19 -10.09 -17.00
CA VAL A 226 -22.51 -9.96 -16.36
C VAL A 226 -23.20 -8.67 -16.80
N LEU A 227 -22.48 -7.54 -16.80
CA LEU A 227 -23.03 -6.25 -17.26
C LEU A 227 -23.41 -6.29 -18.75
N GLN A 228 -22.58 -6.89 -19.59
CA GLN A 228 -22.85 -7.04 -21.03
C GLN A 228 -24.03 -7.98 -21.31
N ASN A 229 -24.18 -9.07 -20.56
CA ASN A 229 -25.32 -9.98 -20.68
C ASN A 229 -26.65 -9.31 -20.30
N HIS A 230 -26.60 -8.22 -19.54
CA HIS A 230 -27.75 -7.36 -19.25
C HIS A 230 -27.93 -6.22 -20.27
N GLY A 231 -27.27 -6.31 -21.42
CA GLY A 231 -27.42 -5.37 -22.54
C GLY A 231 -26.70 -4.04 -22.36
N LEU A 232 -25.82 -3.91 -21.35
CA LEU A 232 -25.04 -2.69 -21.13
C LEU A 232 -23.80 -2.66 -22.03
N VAL A 233 -23.52 -1.50 -22.61
CA VAL A 233 -22.23 -1.23 -23.28
C VAL A 233 -21.23 -0.84 -22.20
N VAL A 234 -20.12 -1.57 -22.09
CA VAL A 234 -19.13 -1.42 -21.03
C VAL A 234 -17.79 -0.97 -21.59
N GLY A 235 -17.27 0.15 -21.09
CA GLY A 235 -15.86 0.54 -21.23
C GLY A 235 -15.08 0.17 -19.97
N MET A 236 -13.87 -0.37 -20.13
CA MET A 236 -12.97 -0.71 -19.02
C MET A 236 -11.63 0.00 -19.22
N THR A 237 -11.10 0.57 -18.14
CA THR A 237 -9.79 1.23 -18.06
C THR A 237 -8.80 0.42 -17.25
#